data_AF-A0A6J3KTL4-F1
#
_entry.id   AF-A0A6J3KTL4-F1
#
_cell.length_a   1.000
_cell.length_b   1.000
_cell.length_c   1.000
_cell.angle_alpha   90.00
_cell.angle_beta   90.00
_cell.angle_gamma   90.00
#
_symmetry.space_group_name_H-M   'P 1'
#
loop_
_entity.id
_entity.type
_entity.pdbx_description
1 polymer ?
#
loop_
_entity_poly.entity_id
_entity_poly.type
_entity_poly.pdbx_seq_one_letter_code
_entity_poly.pdbx_strand_id
1 'polypeptide(L)'
;MLFYISLICFIMLTMTKYYYIYNYIQIFGAFTCFICSGISYILLLITNSYEKRKENTFDIESMKGLDYGTSMAYSYYYGYLRIILPSTGSINKGLIEKIENIEDNHGIYISVHKLFILIPSSSYIPPNLKEASYHWMESAMNLEKEVLNRAGVKGRTYHNSVYKIYPNGLRLETPFYIVVEGATPLLTFHEVQKHAHNETNVYKKYCKCIIQKFYKKLKQLIDADPECADLCELIYYNDYDNNGTKVNVAKVILDRIFKIQNITGENAYNIFT
;
A
#
# COMPACT_ATOMS: atom_id res chain seq x y z
N MET A 1 -0.49 -33.40 -91.81
CA MET A 1 -0.23 -34.21 -90.61
C MET A 1 0.88 -33.65 -89.72
N LEU A 2 2.09 -33.39 -90.25
CA LEU A 2 3.25 -32.93 -89.46
C LEU A 2 3.04 -31.62 -88.67
N PHE A 3 2.36 -30.63 -89.25
CA PHE A 3 2.06 -29.35 -88.58
C PHE A 3 1.13 -29.52 -87.36
N TYR A 4 0.15 -30.42 -87.45
CA TYR A 4 -0.78 -30.68 -86.35
C TYR A 4 -0.07 -31.37 -85.18
N ILE A 5 0.87 -32.27 -85.49
CA ILE A 5 1.69 -32.96 -84.47
C ILE A 5 2.64 -31.96 -83.80
N SER A 6 3.28 -31.04 -84.54
CA SER A 6 4.17 -30.04 -83.94
C SER A 6 3.41 -29.05 -83.06
N LEU A 7 2.19 -28.66 -83.44
CA LEU A 7 1.32 -27.79 -82.65
C LEU A 7 0.92 -28.44 -81.32
N ILE A 8 0.54 -29.72 -81.34
CA ILE A 8 0.20 -30.48 -80.13
C ILE A 8 1.41 -30.60 -79.21
N CYS A 9 2.60 -30.92 -79.74
CA CYS A 9 3.83 -30.97 -78.94
C CYS A 9 4.19 -29.63 -78.32
N PHE A 10 4.01 -28.52 -79.06
CA PHE A 10 4.28 -27.17 -78.55
C PHE A 10 3.31 -26.80 -77.41
N ILE A 11 2.01 -27.07 -77.58
CA ILE A 11 1.00 -26.82 -76.55
C ILE A 11 1.31 -27.66 -75.29
N MET A 12 1.62 -28.95 -75.44
CA MET A 12 1.98 -29.79 -74.30
C MET A 12 3.22 -29.28 -73.56
N LEU A 13 4.28 -28.88 -74.27
CA LEU A 13 5.48 -28.30 -73.67
C LEU A 13 5.20 -26.99 -72.91
N THR A 14 4.35 -26.12 -73.47
CA THR A 14 3.97 -24.86 -72.80
C THR A 14 3.12 -25.11 -71.56
N MET A 15 2.18 -26.04 -71.61
CA MET A 15 1.33 -26.42 -70.47
C MET A 15 2.13 -27.09 -69.35
N THR A 16 3.09 -27.96 -69.70
CA THR A 16 4.00 -28.58 -68.72
C THR A 16 4.86 -27.53 -68.03
N LYS A 17 5.48 -26.60 -68.77
CA LYS A 17 6.24 -25.48 -68.16
C LYS A 17 5.38 -24.60 -67.26
N TYR A 18 4.17 -24.26 -67.70
CA TYR A 18 3.25 -23.45 -66.90
C TYR A 18 2.84 -24.16 -65.60
N TYR A 19 2.56 -25.46 -65.64
CA TYR A 19 2.26 -26.26 -64.46
C TYR A 19 3.42 -26.31 -63.46
N TYR A 20 4.67 -26.46 -63.94
CA TYR A 20 5.85 -26.41 -63.06
C TYR A 20 6.07 -25.02 -62.45
N ILE A 21 5.87 -23.95 -63.23
CA ILE A 21 6.00 -22.56 -62.73
C ILE A 21 4.90 -22.27 -61.69
N TYR A 22 3.66 -22.67 -61.94
CA TYR A 22 2.54 -22.50 -61.02
C TYR A 22 2.77 -23.25 -59.70
N ASN A 23 3.19 -24.52 -59.76
CA ASN A 23 3.54 -25.28 -58.56
C ASN A 23 4.75 -24.70 -57.83
N TYR A 24 5.75 -24.18 -58.54
CA TYR A 24 6.91 -23.53 -57.93
C TYR A 24 6.51 -22.25 -57.18
N ILE A 25 5.66 -21.41 -57.77
CA ILE A 25 5.13 -20.20 -57.14
C ILE A 25 4.24 -20.54 -55.93
N GLN A 26 3.40 -21.57 -56.03
CA GLN A 26 2.51 -21.99 -54.94
C GLN A 26 3.27 -22.59 -53.75
N ILE A 27 4.30 -23.42 -54.00
CA ILE A 27 5.17 -23.98 -52.97
C ILE A 27 6.03 -22.89 -52.32
N PHE A 28 6.61 -21.97 -53.11
CA PHE A 28 7.40 -20.87 -52.60
C PHE A 28 6.56 -19.89 -51.77
N GLY A 29 5.33 -19.60 -52.23
CA GLY A 29 4.34 -18.82 -51.49
C GLY A 29 3.94 -19.47 -50.16
N ALA A 30 3.64 -20.77 -50.16
CA ALA A 30 3.30 -21.51 -48.94
C ALA A 30 4.47 -21.53 -47.95
N PHE A 31 5.69 -21.84 -48.42
CA PHE A 31 6.89 -21.86 -47.59
C PHE A 31 7.22 -20.48 -46.99
N THR A 32 7.08 -19.42 -47.79
CA THR A 32 7.26 -18.04 -47.33
C THR A 32 6.22 -17.68 -46.29
N CYS A 33 4.95 -18.09 -46.46
CA CYS A 33 3.90 -17.90 -45.46
C CYS A 33 4.20 -18.63 -44.14
N PHE A 34 4.73 -19.86 -44.19
CA PHE A 34 5.14 -20.59 -42.99
C PHE A 34 6.31 -19.90 -42.26
N ILE A 35 7.30 -19.40 -43.01
CA ILE A 35 8.41 -18.63 -42.44
C ILE A 35 7.90 -17.33 -41.82
N CYS A 36 7.06 -16.57 -42.53
CA CYS A 36 6.49 -15.31 -42.01
C CYS A 36 5.63 -15.54 -40.76
N SER A 37 4.83 -16.60 -40.72
CA SER A 37 4.04 -16.99 -39.55
C SER A 37 4.94 -17.38 -38.38
N GLY A 38 6.01 -18.15 -38.62
CA GLY A 38 7.01 -18.50 -37.61
C GLY A 38 7.74 -17.28 -37.05
N ILE A 39 8.18 -16.35 -37.90
CA ILE A 39 8.81 -15.09 -37.48
C ILE A 39 7.82 -14.24 -36.68
N SER A 40 6.57 -14.11 -37.13
CA SER A 40 5.52 -13.38 -36.42
C SER A 40 5.25 -13.97 -35.03
N TYR A 41 5.19 -15.29 -34.92
CA TYR A 41 5.03 -15.99 -33.64
C TYR A 41 6.22 -15.76 -32.71
N ILE A 42 7.44 -15.81 -33.23
CA ILE A 42 8.66 -15.49 -32.45
C ILE A 42 8.64 -14.03 -31.98
N LEU A 43 8.27 -13.08 -32.84
CA LEU A 43 8.14 -11.67 -32.47
C LEU A 43 7.08 -11.46 -31.38
N LEU A 44 5.96 -12.18 -31.44
CA LEU A 44 4.94 -12.17 -30.40
C LEU A 44 5.48 -12.70 -29.07
N LEU A 45 6.22 -13.81 -29.09
CA LEU A 45 6.86 -14.37 -27.89
C LEU A 45 7.89 -13.42 -27.29
N ILE A 46 8.69 -12.75 -28.11
CA ILE A 46 9.67 -11.75 -27.66
C ILE A 46 8.96 -10.54 -27.06
N THR A 47 7.91 -10.04 -27.71
CA THR A 47 7.13 -8.89 -27.22
C THR A 47 6.46 -9.20 -25.89
N ASN A 48 5.81 -10.36 -25.78
CA ASN A 48 5.18 -10.80 -24.53
C ASN A 48 6.22 -11.03 -23.41
N SER A 49 7.39 -11.58 -23.75
CA SER A 49 8.50 -11.72 -22.81
C SER A 49 9.07 -10.36 -22.38
N TYR A 50 9.14 -9.40 -23.29
CA TYR A 50 9.60 -8.04 -23.01
C TYR A 50 8.58 -7.27 -22.16
N GLU A 51 7.28 -7.37 -22.45
CA GLU A 51 6.22 -6.79 -21.63
C GLU A 51 6.20 -7.41 -20.24
N LYS A 52 6.26 -8.74 -20.12
CA LYS A 52 6.39 -9.43 -18.83
C LYS A 52 7.64 -9.00 -18.07
N ARG A 53 8.76 -8.79 -18.77
CA ARG A 53 9.99 -8.25 -18.16
C ARG A 53 9.81 -6.78 -17.75
N LYS A 54 9.16 -5.95 -18.55
CA LYS A 54 8.86 -4.54 -18.29
C LYS A 54 7.92 -4.38 -17.08
N GLU A 55 6.91 -5.23 -16.98
CA GLU A 55 6.03 -5.30 -15.81
C GLU A 55 6.78 -5.80 -14.57
N ASN A 56 7.63 -6.82 -14.68
CA ASN A 56 8.50 -7.25 -13.58
C ASN A 56 9.54 -6.19 -13.21
N THR A 57 9.80 -5.23 -14.10
CA THR A 57 10.69 -4.07 -13.90
C THR A 57 9.91 -2.75 -13.79
N PHE A 58 8.62 -2.76 -13.43
CA PHE A 58 8.00 -1.58 -12.84
C PHE A 58 8.65 -1.38 -11.47
N ASP A 59 9.86 -0.86 -11.55
CA ASP A 59 10.75 -0.68 -10.45
C ASP A 59 10.34 0.64 -9.83
N ILE A 60 9.52 0.56 -8.79
CA ILE A 60 9.13 1.73 -8.01
C ILE A 60 10.39 2.49 -7.53
N GLU A 61 11.55 1.81 -7.43
CA GLU A 61 12.83 2.45 -7.10
C GLU A 61 13.35 3.37 -8.21
N SER A 62 13.06 3.06 -9.47
CA SER A 62 13.39 3.93 -10.63
C SER A 62 12.68 5.28 -10.59
N MET A 63 11.56 5.39 -9.85
CA MET A 63 10.83 6.65 -9.69
C MET A 63 11.54 7.65 -8.76
N LYS A 64 12.65 7.28 -8.12
CA LYS A 64 13.50 8.16 -7.28
C LYS A 64 12.72 8.99 -6.25
N GLY A 65 11.67 8.40 -5.66
CA GLY A 65 10.83 9.06 -4.64
C GLY A 65 9.62 9.83 -5.19
N LEU A 66 9.36 9.79 -6.50
CA LEU A 66 8.12 10.29 -7.10
C LEU A 66 7.01 9.22 -7.13
N ASP A 67 7.19 8.13 -6.39
CA ASP A 67 6.18 7.09 -6.28
C ASP A 67 5.02 7.50 -5.36
N TYR A 68 3.88 6.82 -5.53
CA TYR A 68 2.66 7.10 -4.80
C TYR A 68 2.84 6.91 -3.28
N GLY A 69 3.62 5.91 -2.85
CA GLY A 69 3.89 5.62 -1.44
C GLY A 69 4.70 6.73 -0.77
N THR A 70 5.78 7.16 -1.41
CA THR A 70 6.60 8.30 -0.96
C THR A 70 5.77 9.59 -0.89
N SER A 71 4.95 9.85 -1.91
CA SER A 71 4.08 11.04 -1.95
C SER A 71 3.05 11.04 -0.81
N MET A 72 2.42 9.88 -0.53
CA MET A 72 1.54 9.72 0.63
C MET A 72 2.25 10.03 1.95
N ALA A 73 3.48 9.56 2.12
CA ALA A 73 4.24 9.76 3.34
C ALA A 73 4.56 11.25 3.58
N TYR A 74 5.03 11.96 2.55
CA TYR A 74 5.27 13.40 2.64
C TYR A 74 4.00 14.18 2.96
N SER A 75 2.90 13.88 2.26
CA SER A 75 1.61 14.54 2.48
C SER A 75 1.12 14.33 3.91
N TYR A 76 1.20 13.10 4.43
CA TYR A 76 0.77 12.79 5.79
C TYR A 76 1.66 13.44 6.85
N TYR A 77 2.97 13.37 6.68
CA TYR A 77 3.90 13.89 7.66
C TYR A 77 3.83 15.42 7.75
N TYR A 78 4.00 16.14 6.63
CA TYR A 78 3.99 17.62 6.63
C TYR A 78 2.58 18.21 6.70
N GLY A 79 1.58 17.47 6.23
CA GLY A 79 0.17 17.90 6.23
C GLY A 79 -0.56 17.62 7.54
N TYR A 80 -0.01 16.76 8.39
CA TYR A 80 -0.68 16.33 9.61
C TYR A 80 0.27 16.02 10.77
N LEU A 81 1.12 15.00 10.71
CA LEU A 81 1.88 14.53 11.90
C LEU A 81 2.77 15.63 12.51
N ARG A 82 3.51 16.36 11.68
CA ARG A 82 4.38 17.47 12.14
C ARG A 82 3.59 18.63 12.77
N ILE A 83 2.27 18.67 12.57
CA ILE A 83 1.40 19.68 13.18
C ILE A 83 0.94 19.22 14.57
N ILE A 84 0.62 17.93 14.73
CA ILE A 84 -0.09 17.42 15.91
C ILE A 84 0.80 16.74 16.95
N LEU A 85 1.96 16.24 16.55
CA LEU A 85 2.87 15.51 17.43
C LEU A 85 3.71 16.43 18.33
N PRO A 86 4.53 17.34 17.77
CA PRO A 86 5.48 18.11 18.57
C PRO A 86 4.76 19.18 19.41
N SER A 87 5.38 19.54 20.54
CA SER A 87 5.00 20.75 21.27
C SER A 87 5.58 21.96 20.55
N THR A 88 4.76 22.97 20.25
CA THR A 88 5.23 24.22 19.63
C THR A 88 5.59 25.29 20.66
N GLY A 89 5.87 24.86 21.90
CA GLY A 89 6.11 25.71 23.06
C GLY A 89 4.83 26.06 23.81
N SER A 90 4.87 27.13 24.61
CA SER A 90 3.80 27.49 25.58
C SER A 90 2.38 27.70 25.02
N ILE A 91 2.21 27.79 23.71
CA ILE A 91 0.93 28.15 23.08
C ILE A 91 0.14 26.91 22.65
N ASN A 92 0.79 25.89 22.05
CA ASN A 92 0.10 24.66 21.66
C ASN A 92 0.78 23.42 22.23
N LYS A 93 -0.02 22.65 22.96
CA LYS A 93 0.41 21.43 23.64
C LYS A 93 0.78 20.34 22.64
N GLY A 94 1.92 19.69 22.89
CA GLY A 94 2.32 18.49 22.16
C GLY A 94 1.43 17.28 22.48
N LEU A 95 1.65 16.17 21.79
CA LEU A 95 0.88 14.93 22.01
C LEU A 95 0.97 14.45 23.47
N ILE A 96 2.17 14.44 24.05
CA ILE A 96 2.41 13.92 25.41
C ILE A 96 1.63 14.75 26.44
N GLU A 97 1.76 16.07 26.38
CA GLU A 97 1.02 16.99 27.24
C GLU A 97 -0.51 16.79 27.10
N LYS A 98 -1.01 16.57 25.87
CA LYS A 98 -2.44 16.28 25.64
C LYS A 98 -2.88 14.96 26.26
N ILE A 99 -2.00 13.96 26.28
CA ILE A 99 -2.26 12.67 26.94
C ILE A 99 -2.28 12.86 28.46
N GLU A 100 -1.27 13.47 29.05
CA GLU A 100 -1.18 13.69 30.51
C GLU A 100 -2.40 14.46 31.03
N ASN A 101 -2.81 15.52 30.32
CA ASN A 101 -4.03 16.26 30.66
C ASN A 101 -5.29 15.39 30.65
N ILE A 102 -5.40 14.40 29.76
CA ILE A 102 -6.59 13.54 29.71
C ILE A 102 -6.59 12.49 30.81
N GLU A 103 -5.40 11.98 31.16
CA GLU A 103 -5.19 11.08 32.30
C GLU A 103 -5.62 11.78 33.60
N ASP A 104 -5.13 13.00 33.83
CA ASP A 104 -5.46 13.80 35.01
C ASP A 104 -6.95 14.15 35.09
N ASN A 105 -7.52 14.63 33.98
CA ASN A 105 -8.92 15.08 33.97
C ASN A 105 -9.94 13.94 34.14
N HIS A 106 -9.60 12.71 33.75
CA HIS A 106 -10.54 11.58 33.78
C HIS A 106 -10.13 10.47 34.77
N GLY A 107 -8.97 10.58 35.42
CA GLY A 107 -8.45 9.54 36.32
C GLY A 107 -8.18 8.22 35.60
N ILE A 108 -7.65 8.28 34.37
CA ILE A 108 -7.29 7.10 33.56
C ILE A 108 -5.78 7.04 33.31
N TYR A 109 -5.29 5.90 32.83
CA TYR A 109 -3.89 5.72 32.42
C TYR A 109 -3.82 5.21 30.98
N ILE A 110 -3.15 5.96 30.11
CA ILE A 110 -2.81 5.60 28.74
C ILE A 110 -1.59 4.68 28.77
N SER A 111 -1.71 3.51 28.18
CA SER A 111 -0.71 2.43 28.34
C SER A 111 0.66 2.74 27.76
N VAL A 112 0.70 3.59 26.72
CA VAL A 112 1.91 4.08 26.06
C VAL A 112 1.62 5.50 25.57
N HIS A 113 2.42 6.48 26.00
CA HIS A 113 2.32 7.89 25.58
C HIS A 113 2.84 8.11 24.15
N LYS A 114 2.24 7.44 23.17
CA LYS A 114 2.55 7.57 21.73
C LYS A 114 1.27 7.48 20.91
N LEU A 115 1.28 8.08 19.72
CA LEU A 115 0.22 7.89 18.74
C LEU A 115 0.46 6.61 17.96
N PHE A 116 -0.43 5.63 18.08
CA PHE A 116 -0.35 4.39 17.32
C PHE A 116 -0.99 4.59 15.94
N ILE A 117 -0.22 4.34 14.87
CA ILE A 117 -0.67 4.53 13.49
C ILE A 117 -0.75 3.16 12.81
N LEU A 118 -1.97 2.73 12.53
CA LEU A 118 -2.27 1.45 11.91
C LEU A 118 -2.05 1.52 10.39
N ILE A 119 -1.31 0.54 9.85
CA ILE A 119 -0.94 0.42 8.44
C ILE A 119 -1.23 -1.02 7.96
N PRO A 120 -2.47 -1.35 7.57
CA PRO A 120 -2.83 -2.68 7.09
C PRO A 120 -2.27 -2.94 5.70
N SER A 121 -1.93 -4.21 5.44
CA SER A 121 -1.42 -4.66 4.15
C SER A 121 -2.40 -4.53 2.99
N SER A 122 -3.71 -4.47 3.26
CA SER A 122 -4.76 -4.27 2.26
C SER A 122 -5.04 -2.81 1.91
N SER A 123 -4.38 -1.85 2.56
CA SER A 123 -4.69 -0.40 2.59
C SER A 123 -6.01 0.01 3.27
N TYR A 124 -6.88 -0.94 3.66
CA TYR A 124 -8.19 -0.59 4.21
C TYR A 124 -8.25 -0.67 5.73
N ILE A 125 -8.71 0.42 6.34
CA ILE A 125 -9.08 0.49 7.77
C ILE A 125 -10.50 1.04 7.84
N PRO A 126 -11.44 0.37 8.55
CA PRO A 126 -12.78 0.89 8.71
C PRO A 126 -12.77 2.16 9.58
N PRO A 127 -13.76 3.05 9.41
CA PRO A 127 -13.85 4.29 10.19
C PRO A 127 -14.03 4.05 11.69
N ASN A 128 -14.58 2.89 12.08
CA ASN A 128 -14.77 2.52 13.47
C ASN A 128 -13.92 1.28 13.82
N LEU A 129 -12.92 1.46 14.69
CA LEU A 129 -12.06 0.37 15.16
C LEU A 129 -12.83 -0.70 15.97
N LYS A 130 -14.04 -0.39 16.48
CA LYS A 130 -14.92 -1.39 17.09
C LYS A 130 -15.25 -2.53 16.13
N GLU A 131 -15.40 -2.25 14.84
CA GLU A 131 -15.68 -3.26 13.81
C GLU A 131 -14.43 -4.07 13.46
N ALA A 132 -13.28 -3.41 13.30
CA ALA A 132 -12.00 -4.08 13.04
C ALA A 132 -11.51 -4.96 14.20
N SER A 133 -12.03 -4.73 15.40
CA SER A 133 -11.61 -5.40 16.63
C SER A 133 -12.58 -6.45 17.14
N TYR A 134 -13.61 -6.82 16.38
CA TYR A 134 -14.66 -7.73 16.84
C TYR A 134 -15.27 -7.28 18.18
N HIS A 135 -15.51 -5.97 18.31
CA HIS A 135 -16.05 -5.29 19.49
C HIS A 135 -15.15 -5.29 20.74
N TRP A 136 -13.87 -5.65 20.62
CA TRP A 136 -12.89 -5.53 21.72
C TRP A 136 -12.52 -4.08 22.00
N MET A 137 -12.65 -3.20 21.01
CA MET A 137 -12.35 -1.78 21.15
C MET A 137 -13.61 -0.93 21.20
N GLU A 138 -13.53 0.18 21.93
CA GLU A 138 -14.53 1.24 21.89
C GLU A 138 -13.85 2.61 21.95
N SER A 139 -14.38 3.57 21.21
CA SER A 139 -13.96 4.96 21.34
C SER A 139 -14.35 5.46 22.72
N ALA A 140 -13.42 6.12 23.39
CA ALA A 140 -13.59 6.53 24.77
C ALA A 140 -13.72 8.04 24.88
N MET A 141 -12.76 8.80 24.35
CA MET A 141 -12.80 10.27 24.28
C MET A 141 -11.82 10.79 23.22
N ASN A 142 -11.78 12.12 23.00
CA ASN A 142 -10.82 12.75 22.11
C ASN A 142 -9.79 13.54 22.93
N LEU A 143 -8.55 13.58 22.43
CA LEU A 143 -7.55 14.52 22.94
C LEU A 143 -7.97 15.97 22.64
N GLU A 144 -7.37 16.92 23.36
CA GLU A 144 -7.58 18.35 23.12
C GLU A 144 -7.33 18.73 21.65
N LYS A 145 -8.20 19.58 21.10
CA LYS A 145 -8.14 19.98 19.70
C LYS A 145 -7.00 20.97 19.47
N GLU A 146 -6.24 20.73 18.41
CA GLU A 146 -5.31 21.70 17.84
C GLU A 146 -6.06 22.58 16.84
N VAL A 147 -6.01 23.91 16.96
CA VAL A 147 -6.77 24.84 16.10
C VAL A 147 -5.84 25.83 15.41
N LEU A 148 -5.74 25.73 14.08
CA LEU A 148 -4.79 26.51 13.29
C LEU A 148 -5.42 27.04 12.00
N ASN A 149 -4.90 28.16 11.50
CA ASN A 149 -5.26 28.66 10.16
C ASN A 149 -4.34 28.02 9.12
N ARG A 150 -4.89 27.35 8.10
CA ARG A 150 -4.07 26.66 7.08
C ARG A 150 -4.74 26.62 5.72
N ALA A 151 -3.98 26.91 4.67
CA ALA A 151 -4.43 26.87 3.28
C ALA A 151 -5.75 27.65 3.03
N GLY A 152 -5.86 28.85 3.60
CA GLY A 152 -7.06 29.69 3.49
C GLY A 152 -8.23 29.31 4.41
N VAL A 153 -8.14 28.18 5.13
CA VAL A 153 -9.15 27.77 6.12
C VAL A 153 -8.80 28.37 7.48
N LYS A 154 -9.69 29.20 8.01
CA LYS A 154 -9.57 29.72 9.38
C LYS A 154 -10.11 28.71 10.39
N GLY A 155 -9.41 28.53 11.51
CA GLY A 155 -9.86 27.66 12.61
C GLY A 155 -9.94 26.18 12.23
N ARG A 156 -9.02 25.68 11.40
CA ARG A 156 -8.94 24.25 11.07
C ARG A 156 -8.56 23.47 12.33
N THR A 157 -9.39 22.48 12.68
CA THR A 157 -9.20 21.68 13.89
C THR A 157 -8.59 20.32 13.58
N TYR A 158 -7.64 19.88 14.41
CA TYR A 158 -7.08 18.54 14.40
C TYR A 158 -7.25 17.92 15.79
N HIS A 159 -7.50 16.62 15.86
CA HIS A 159 -7.56 15.88 17.12
C HIS A 159 -7.27 14.40 16.89
N ASN A 160 -6.82 13.71 17.93
CA ASN A 160 -6.73 12.25 17.95
C ASN A 160 -7.77 11.68 18.93
N SER A 161 -8.07 10.40 18.79
CA SER A 161 -9.04 9.71 19.63
C SER A 161 -8.36 8.70 20.54
N VAL A 162 -8.81 8.66 21.80
CA VAL A 162 -8.45 7.64 22.78
C VAL A 162 -9.45 6.49 22.64
N TYR A 163 -8.92 5.27 22.58
CA TYR A 163 -9.71 4.04 22.56
C TYR A 163 -9.44 3.23 23.82
N LYS A 164 -10.50 2.56 24.29
CA LYS A 164 -10.41 1.46 25.24
C LYS A 164 -10.24 0.16 24.47
N ILE A 165 -9.42 -0.74 25.00
CA ILE A 165 -9.27 -2.11 24.52
C ILE A 165 -9.54 -3.06 25.68
N TYR A 166 -10.56 -3.89 25.55
CA TYR A 166 -10.87 -4.98 26.48
C TYR A 166 -10.09 -6.22 26.08
N PRO A 167 -9.11 -6.69 26.89
CA PRO A 167 -8.38 -7.90 26.59
C PRO A 167 -9.32 -9.09 26.45
N ASN A 168 -9.04 -9.96 25.49
CA ASN A 168 -9.88 -11.13 25.19
C ASN A 168 -11.36 -10.80 24.84
N GLY A 169 -11.69 -9.52 24.63
CA GLY A 169 -13.07 -9.05 24.46
C GLY A 169 -13.90 -9.08 25.74
N LEU A 170 -13.28 -9.30 26.89
CA LEU A 170 -13.95 -9.43 28.18
C LEU A 170 -14.17 -8.06 28.82
N ARG A 171 -15.41 -7.56 28.79
CA ARG A 171 -15.79 -6.24 29.34
C ARG A 171 -15.69 -6.12 30.87
N LEU A 172 -15.50 -7.25 31.55
CA LEU A 172 -15.32 -7.29 33.00
C LEU A 172 -13.88 -6.98 33.43
N GLU A 173 -12.92 -7.09 32.51
CA GLU A 173 -11.52 -6.75 32.78
C GLU A 173 -11.28 -5.24 32.61
N THR A 174 -10.31 -4.72 33.35
CA THR A 174 -9.88 -3.32 33.22
C THR A 174 -9.37 -3.08 31.79
N PRO A 175 -9.93 -2.10 31.06
CA PRO A 175 -9.49 -1.83 29.69
C PRO A 175 -8.13 -1.14 29.66
N PHE A 176 -7.37 -1.41 28.60
CA PHE A 176 -6.21 -0.61 28.24
C PHE A 176 -6.68 0.63 27.49
N TYR A 177 -6.11 1.79 27.81
CA TYR A 177 -6.37 3.02 27.06
C TYR A 177 -5.19 3.32 26.14
N ILE A 178 -5.48 3.70 24.90
CA ILE A 178 -4.45 4.01 23.90
C ILE A 178 -4.91 5.11 22.94
N VAL A 179 -3.98 5.93 22.47
CA VAL A 179 -4.21 6.86 21.38
C VAL A 179 -3.87 6.15 20.07
N VAL A 180 -4.87 5.92 19.22
CA VAL A 180 -4.69 5.13 18.00
C VAL A 180 -5.56 5.64 16.86
N GLU A 181 -5.01 5.60 15.66
CA GLU A 181 -5.71 5.95 14.43
C GLU A 181 -5.24 5.09 13.24
N GLY A 182 -6.03 5.08 12.19
CA GLY A 182 -5.60 4.54 10.90
C GLY A 182 -4.85 5.57 10.08
N ALA A 183 -3.80 5.15 9.36
CA ALA A 183 -3.11 6.02 8.41
C ALA A 183 -4.08 6.46 7.29
N THR A 184 -4.62 7.66 7.39
CA THR A 184 -5.65 8.19 6.47
C THR A 184 -5.26 8.13 4.98
N PRO A 185 -3.99 8.36 4.57
CA PRO A 185 -3.61 8.24 3.16
C PRO A 185 -3.90 6.86 2.55
N LEU A 186 -3.86 5.79 3.37
CA LEU A 186 -4.18 4.45 2.91
C LEU A 186 -5.65 4.30 2.53
N LEU A 187 -6.56 4.97 3.24
CA LEU A 187 -7.97 4.99 2.86
C LEU A 187 -8.15 5.68 1.50
N THR A 188 -7.50 6.82 1.28
CA THR A 188 -7.51 7.47 -0.05
C THR A 188 -6.95 6.54 -1.13
N PHE A 189 -5.84 5.86 -0.85
CA PHE A 189 -5.26 4.88 -1.78
C PHE A 189 -6.18 3.68 -2.05
N HIS A 190 -6.91 3.23 -1.03
CA HIS A 190 -7.89 2.17 -1.15
C HIS A 190 -9.06 2.60 -2.04
N GLU A 191 -9.53 3.84 -1.91
CA GLU A 191 -10.57 4.38 -2.78
C GLU A 191 -10.10 4.50 -4.24
N VAL A 192 -8.85 4.90 -4.50
CA VAL A 192 -8.26 4.88 -5.85
C VAL A 192 -8.27 3.47 -6.46
N GLN A 193 -8.04 2.42 -5.65
CA GLN A 193 -8.12 1.03 -6.11
C GLN A 193 -9.56 0.55 -6.36
N LYS A 194 -10.56 1.14 -5.70
CA LYS A 194 -11.97 0.78 -5.87
C LYS A 194 -12.57 1.38 -7.12
N HIS A 195 -12.22 2.62 -7.44
CA HIS A 195 -12.74 3.33 -8.59
C HIS A 195 -12.05 2.86 -9.87
N ALA A 196 -12.81 2.71 -10.96
CA ALA A 196 -12.35 2.12 -12.21
C ALA A 196 -11.56 3.14 -13.08
N HIS A 197 -10.41 3.56 -12.58
CA HIS A 197 -9.43 4.34 -13.35
C HIS A 197 -8.61 3.43 -14.27
N ASN A 198 -7.94 4.03 -15.26
CA ASN A 198 -7.08 3.29 -16.19
C ASN A 198 -5.94 2.56 -15.44
N GLU A 199 -5.47 3.14 -14.34
CA GLU A 199 -4.34 2.69 -13.55
C GLU A 199 -4.74 1.70 -12.42
N THR A 200 -6.03 1.45 -12.21
CA THR A 200 -6.53 0.69 -11.05
C THR A 200 -5.93 -0.71 -10.94
N ASN A 201 -5.77 -1.42 -12.05
CA ASN A 201 -5.15 -2.76 -12.06
C ASN A 201 -3.67 -2.70 -11.67
N VAL A 202 -2.97 -1.63 -12.06
CA VAL A 202 -1.57 -1.38 -11.68
C VAL A 202 -1.48 -1.11 -10.18
N TYR A 203 -2.33 -0.25 -9.64
CA TYR A 203 -2.35 0.03 -8.20
C TYR A 203 -2.64 -1.22 -7.37
N LYS A 204 -3.60 -2.06 -7.78
CA LYS A 204 -3.88 -3.34 -7.10
C LYS A 204 -2.68 -4.29 -7.16
N LYS A 205 -2.04 -4.41 -8.33
CA LYS A 205 -0.86 -5.27 -8.53
C LYS A 205 0.31 -4.86 -7.64
N TYR A 206 0.59 -3.56 -7.50
CA TYR A 206 1.72 -3.04 -6.71
C TYR A 206 1.33 -2.56 -5.30
N CYS A 207 0.11 -2.83 -4.84
CA CYS A 207 -0.44 -2.32 -3.57
C CYS A 207 0.51 -2.53 -2.38
N LYS A 208 1.00 -3.76 -2.19
CA LYS A 208 1.95 -4.08 -1.10
C LYS A 208 3.25 -3.28 -1.22
N CYS A 209 3.79 -3.09 -2.42
CA CYS A 209 5.02 -2.35 -2.63
C CYS A 209 4.83 -0.85 -2.32
N ILE A 210 3.71 -0.27 -2.75
CA ILE A 210 3.34 1.13 -2.47
C ILE A 210 3.18 1.35 -0.97
N ILE A 211 2.48 0.45 -0.26
CA ILE A 211 2.32 0.52 1.21
C ILE A 211 3.67 0.39 1.92
N GLN A 212 4.54 -0.51 1.48
CA GLN A 212 5.88 -0.65 2.04
C GLN A 212 6.74 0.60 1.82
N LYS A 213 6.66 1.24 0.65
CA LYS A 213 7.36 2.51 0.38
C LYS A 213 6.80 3.63 1.25
N PHE A 214 5.47 3.70 1.41
CA PHE A 214 4.82 4.61 2.36
C PHE A 214 5.34 4.41 3.79
N TYR A 215 5.30 3.19 4.32
CA TYR A 215 5.79 2.88 5.67
C TYR A 215 7.26 3.27 5.85
N LYS A 216 8.14 2.84 4.94
CA LYS A 216 9.58 3.10 5.02
C LYS A 216 9.88 4.60 4.96
N LYS A 217 9.23 5.32 4.04
CA LYS A 217 9.43 6.76 3.90
C LYS A 217 8.89 7.52 5.10
N LEU A 218 7.70 7.18 5.58
CA LEU A 218 7.10 7.83 6.74
C LEU A 218 7.97 7.62 7.98
N LYS A 219 8.44 6.38 8.20
CA LYS A 219 9.39 6.07 9.28
C LYS A 219 10.66 6.90 9.16
N GLN A 220 11.24 6.98 7.97
CA GLN A 220 12.43 7.81 7.73
C GLN A 220 12.20 9.29 8.08
N LEU A 221 11.03 9.85 7.73
CA LEU A 221 10.71 11.25 8.02
C LEU A 221 10.57 11.51 9.52
N ILE A 222 9.91 10.60 10.24
CA ILE A 222 9.74 10.68 11.70
C ILE A 222 11.08 10.51 12.42
N ASP A 223 11.85 9.48 12.07
CA ASP A 223 13.15 9.18 12.70
C ASP A 223 14.18 10.30 12.44
N ALA A 224 14.03 11.07 11.35
CA ALA A 224 14.91 12.18 11.01
C ALA A 224 14.51 13.52 11.66
N ASP A 225 13.35 13.62 12.29
CA ASP A 225 12.86 14.83 12.96
C ASP A 225 12.85 14.63 14.49
N PRO A 226 13.82 15.22 15.22
CA PRO A 226 13.91 15.09 16.67
C PRO A 226 12.67 15.52 17.44
N GLU A 227 11.85 16.44 16.91
CA GLU A 227 10.63 16.90 17.58
C GLU A 227 9.47 15.90 17.43
N CYS A 228 9.52 15.03 16.42
CA CYS A 228 8.51 13.99 16.17
C CYS A 228 9.00 12.58 16.53
N ALA A 229 10.32 12.39 16.64
CA ALA A 229 10.94 11.12 16.95
C ALA A 229 10.38 10.58 18.27
N ASP A 230 10.09 9.28 18.28
CA ASP A 230 9.52 8.56 19.43
C ASP A 230 8.09 8.96 19.87
N LEU A 231 7.43 9.95 19.25
CA LEU A 231 6.06 10.36 19.61
C LEU A 231 4.96 9.50 18.96
N CYS A 232 5.29 8.67 17.98
CA CYS A 232 4.34 7.79 17.32
C CYS A 232 4.93 6.41 17.04
N GLU A 233 4.05 5.41 17.02
CA GLU A 233 4.39 4.03 16.76
C GLU A 233 3.71 3.55 15.47
N LEU A 234 4.51 3.24 14.45
CA LEU A 234 4.00 2.72 13.17
C LEU A 234 3.77 1.21 13.25
N ILE A 235 2.52 0.77 13.05
CA ILE A 235 2.15 -0.64 13.08
C ILE A 235 1.76 -1.10 11.67
N TYR A 236 2.74 -1.61 10.93
CA TYR A 236 2.47 -2.40 9.73
C TYR A 236 2.03 -3.82 10.12
N TYR A 237 0.91 -4.29 9.59
CA TYR A 237 0.40 -5.64 9.85
C TYR A 237 -0.32 -6.24 8.63
N ASN A 238 -0.29 -7.57 8.53
CA ASN A 238 -1.16 -8.29 7.61
C ASN A 238 -2.54 -8.39 8.26
N ASP A 239 -3.53 -7.80 7.61
CA ASP A 239 -4.90 -7.71 8.10
C ASP A 239 -5.73 -8.96 7.79
N TYR A 240 -5.12 -9.95 7.13
CA TYR A 240 -5.65 -11.30 6.93
C TYR A 240 -4.64 -12.34 7.40
N ASP A 241 -5.12 -13.37 8.08
CA ASP A 241 -4.30 -14.51 8.47
C ASP A 241 -4.06 -15.48 7.29
N ASN A 242 -3.31 -16.57 7.54
CA ASN A 242 -3.00 -17.58 6.52
C ASN A 242 -4.27 -18.30 5.99
N ASN A 243 -5.38 -18.23 6.73
CA ASN A 243 -6.66 -18.82 6.36
C ASN A 243 -7.58 -17.81 5.64
N GLY A 244 -7.11 -16.58 5.38
CA GLY A 244 -7.91 -15.52 4.78
C GLY A 244 -8.94 -14.91 5.72
N THR A 245 -8.83 -15.16 7.04
CA THR A 245 -9.69 -14.54 8.05
C THR A 245 -9.11 -13.20 8.48
N LYS A 246 -9.97 -12.20 8.65
CA LYS A 246 -9.55 -10.86 9.06
C LYS A 246 -8.94 -10.89 10.47
N VAL A 247 -7.77 -10.27 10.64
CA VAL A 247 -7.09 -10.20 11.93
C VAL A 247 -7.80 -9.20 12.84
N ASN A 248 -7.99 -9.57 14.11
CA ASN A 248 -8.51 -8.66 15.13
C ASN A 248 -7.47 -7.59 15.46
N VAL A 249 -7.77 -6.32 15.12
CA VAL A 249 -6.83 -5.21 15.32
C VAL A 249 -6.49 -4.94 16.79
N ALA A 250 -7.39 -5.28 17.73
CA ALA A 250 -7.12 -5.14 19.16
C ALA A 250 -5.93 -6.00 19.59
N LYS A 251 -5.85 -7.24 19.07
CA LYS A 251 -4.70 -8.13 19.34
C LYS A 251 -3.40 -7.56 18.82
N VAL A 252 -3.43 -7.00 17.60
CA VAL A 252 -2.26 -6.35 16.98
C VAL A 252 -1.74 -5.20 17.85
N ILE A 253 -2.64 -4.37 18.39
CA ILE A 253 -2.28 -3.25 19.26
C ILE A 253 -1.77 -3.74 20.62
N LEU A 254 -2.46 -4.69 21.27
CA LEU A 254 -2.04 -5.27 22.54
C LEU A 254 -0.64 -5.92 22.45
N ASP A 255 -0.40 -6.71 21.40
CA ASP A 255 0.91 -7.31 21.14
C ASP A 255 2.01 -6.25 21.00
N ARG A 256 1.69 -5.09 20.42
CA ARG A 256 2.64 -3.97 20.30
C ARG A 256 2.88 -3.29 21.66
N ILE A 257 1.82 -3.05 22.44
CA ILE A 257 1.91 -2.48 23.79
C ILE A 257 2.84 -3.34 24.65
N PHE A 258 2.59 -4.65 24.71
CA PHE A 258 3.40 -5.57 25.51
C PHE A 258 4.86 -5.62 25.04
N LYS A 259 5.12 -5.58 23.73
CA LYS A 259 6.50 -5.49 23.21
C LYS A 259 7.21 -4.22 23.66
N ILE A 260 6.56 -3.06 23.56
CA ILE A 260 7.15 -1.78 23.98
C ILE A 260 7.41 -1.80 25.49
N GLN A 261 6.44 -2.25 26.28
CA GLN A 261 6.56 -2.31 27.74
C GLN A 261 7.65 -3.29 28.20
N ASN A 262 7.81 -4.43 27.52
CA ASN A 262 8.88 -5.38 27.81
C ASN A 262 10.27 -4.82 27.43
N ILE A 263 10.38 -4.09 26.30
CA ILE A 263 11.62 -3.40 25.92
C ILE A 263 12.00 -2.33 26.96
N THR A 264 11.01 -1.61 27.50
CA THR A 264 11.26 -0.67 28.60
C THR A 264 11.54 -1.39 29.92
N GLY A 265 11.00 -2.59 30.12
CA GLY A 265 11.19 -3.44 31.30
C GLY A 265 12.60 -4.04 31.41
N GLU A 266 13.24 -4.40 30.30
CA GLU A 266 14.66 -4.82 30.27
C GLU A 266 15.61 -3.66 30.65
N ASN A 267 15.20 -2.40 30.47
CA ASN A 267 15.92 -1.21 30.95
C ASN A 267 15.48 -0.75 32.37
N ALA A 268 14.40 -1.32 32.93
CA ALA A 268 13.85 -0.94 34.23
C ALA A 268 14.31 -1.82 35.40
N TYR A 269 15.07 -2.90 35.15
CA TYR A 269 15.66 -3.74 36.20
C TYR A 269 16.74 -3.05 37.07
N ASN A 270 16.99 -1.75 36.87
CA ASN A 270 17.88 -0.92 37.70
C ASN A 270 17.18 0.17 38.52
N ILE A 271 15.84 0.13 38.69
CA ILE A 271 15.12 1.15 39.50
C ILE A 271 14.41 0.54 40.74
N PHE A 272 14.63 -0.75 41.03
CA PHE A 272 14.20 -1.37 42.29
C PHE A 272 15.34 -2.13 43.00
N THR A 273 16.48 -1.47 43.13
CA THR A 273 17.44 -1.66 44.25
C THR A 273 17.70 -0.33 44.92
#